data_AF-A0A1I4F228-F1
#
_entry.id   AF-A0A1I4F228-F1
#
_cell.length_a   1.000
_cell.length_b   1.000
_cell.length_c   1.000
_cell.angle_alpha   90.00
_cell.angle_beta   90.00
_cell.angle_gamma   90.00
#
_symmetry.space_group_name_H-M   'P 1'
#
loop_
_entity.id
_entity.type
_entity.pdbx_description
1 polymer ?
#
loop_
_entity_poly.entity_id
_entity_poly.type
_entity_poly.pdbx_seq_one_letter_code
_entity_poly.pdbx_strand_id
1 'polypeptide(L)' 'MAETYRKSKVEHYLERLQVRKDALTAQLEMQGLEISKEFICGQLSATDLIIREIWMEFGLNETNTQGGDDDVNKTCSK' A
#
# COMPACT_ATOMS: atom_id res chain seq x y z
N MET A 1 20.16 -1.96 21.20
CA MET A 1 20.91 -1.84 19.91
C MET A 1 20.34 -2.73 18.80
N ALA A 2 20.00 -4.00 19.04
CA ALA A 2 19.40 -4.85 17.99
C ALA A 2 17.99 -4.42 17.56
N GLU A 3 17.19 -3.87 18.49
CA GLU A 3 15.80 -3.48 18.26
C GLU A 3 15.66 -2.23 17.37
N THR A 4 16.52 -1.23 17.58
CA THR A 4 16.57 -0.01 16.75
C THR A 4 17.00 -0.29 15.31
N TYR A 5 17.94 -1.22 15.11
CA TYR A 5 18.34 -1.65 13.77
C TYR A 5 17.21 -2.38 13.03
N ARG A 6 16.43 -3.20 13.74
CA ARG A 6 15.25 -3.86 13.17
C ARG A 6 14.18 -2.84 12.77
N LYS A 7 13.92 -1.84 13.63
CA LYS A 7 12.97 -0.76 13.34
C LYS A 7 13.35 0.04 12.10
N SER A 8 14.58 0.56 12.03
CA SER A 8 15.02 1.34 10.86
C SER A 8 15.02 0.54 9.55
N LYS A 9 15.30 -0.76 9.61
CA LYS A 9 15.22 -1.63 8.43
C LYS A 9 13.78 -1.83 7.93
N VAL A 10 12.82 -1.90 8.86
CA VAL A 10 11.39 -2.00 8.55
C VAL A 10 10.86 -0.68 7.98
N GLU A 11 11.21 0.44 8.59
CA GLU A 11 10.86 1.78 8.08
C GLU A 11 11.35 1.99 6.65
N HIS A 12 12.62 1.69 6.37
CA HIS A 12 13.17 1.77 5.02
C HIS A 12 12.50 0.79 4.04
N TYR A 13 12.07 -0.38 4.51
CA TYR A 13 11.32 -1.31 3.65
C TYR A 13 9.92 -0.78 3.31
N LEU A 14 9.23 -0.16 4.28
CA LEU A 14 7.95 0.51 4.08
C LEU A 14 8.05 1.67 3.10
N GLU A 15 9.09 2.51 3.20
CA GLU A 15 9.36 3.58 2.24
C GLU A 15 9.46 3.04 0.80
N ARG A 16 10.16 1.92 0.62
CA ARG A 16 10.28 1.28 -0.70
C ARG A 16 8.96 0.69 -1.20
N LEU A 17 8.12 0.16 -0.31
CA LEU A 17 6.78 -0.30 -0.68
C LEU A 17 5.89 0.87 -1.08
N GLN A 18 5.99 2.00 -0.39
CA GLN A 18 5.26 3.23 -0.74
C GLN A 18 5.65 3.73 -2.13
N VAL A 19 6.95 3.82 -2.44
CA VAL A 19 7.41 4.22 -3.79
C VAL A 19 6.88 3.27 -4.88
N ARG A 20 6.82 1.97 -4.61
CA ARG A 20 6.25 1.00 -5.55
C ARG A 20 4.75 1.19 -5.74
N LYS A 21 4.02 1.43 -4.65
CA LYS A 21 2.59 1.74 -4.70
C LYS A 21 2.34 2.98 -5.56
N ASP A 22 3.08 4.05 -5.33
CA ASP A 22 2.94 5.30 -6.09
C ASP A 22 3.21 5.07 -7.59
N ALA A 23 4.23 4.26 -7.92
CA ALA A 23 4.52 3.89 -9.30
C ALA A 23 3.41 3.05 -9.96
N LEU A 24 2.78 2.13 -9.22
CA LEU A 24 1.64 1.34 -9.70
C LEU A 24 0.40 2.21 -9.90
N THR A 25 0.14 3.15 -8.98
CA THR A 25 -0.93 4.14 -9.12
C THR A 25 -0.74 4.98 -10.38
N ALA A 26 0.48 5.49 -10.60
CA ALA A 26 0.80 6.25 -11.80
C ALA A 26 0.57 5.43 -13.09
N GLN A 27 0.91 4.13 -13.09
CA GLN A 27 0.65 3.24 -14.22
C GLN A 27 -0.84 3.04 -14.51
N LEU A 28 -1.73 3.11 -13.51
CA LEU A 28 -3.17 3.03 -13.74
C LEU A 28 -3.72 4.27 -14.48
N GLU A 29 -3.06 5.41 -14.33
CA GLU A 29 -3.42 6.66 -15.01
C GLU A 29 -2.81 6.78 -16.41
N MET A 30 -1.84 5.93 -16.76
CA MET A 30 -1.22 5.92 -18.08
C MET A 30 -2.16 5.31 -19.13
N GLN A 31 -2.30 6.02 -20.25
CA GLN A 31 -3.02 5.51 -21.42
C GLN A 31 -2.24 4.38 -22.09
N GLY A 32 -2.93 3.33 -22.54
CA GLY A 32 -2.34 2.20 -23.26
C GLY A 32 -2.02 0.98 -22.39
N LEU A 33 -2.37 1.02 -21.10
CA LEU A 33 -2.20 -0.10 -20.15
C LEU A 33 -3.53 -0.76 -19.76
N GLU A 34 -4.60 -0.52 -20.51
CA GLU A 34 -5.97 -1.00 -20.25
C GLU A 34 -6.05 -2.51 -20.03
N ILE A 35 -5.29 -3.28 -20.80
CA ILE A 35 -5.23 -4.75 -20.69
C ILE A 35 -4.52 -5.18 -19.39
N SER A 36 -3.61 -4.35 -18.89
CA SER A 36 -2.83 -4.62 -17.68
C SER A 36 -3.44 -4.00 -16.42
N LYS A 37 -4.54 -3.23 -16.52
CA LYS A 37 -5.16 -2.54 -15.38
C LYS A 37 -5.56 -3.49 -14.27
N GLU A 38 -6.21 -4.61 -14.58
CA GLU A 38 -6.60 -5.59 -13.56
C GLU A 38 -5.38 -6.19 -12.84
N PHE A 39 -4.31 -6.46 -13.59
CA PHE A 39 -3.06 -6.95 -13.01
C PHE A 39 -2.42 -5.90 -12.09
N ILE A 40 -2.36 -4.64 -12.52
CA ILE A 40 -1.80 -3.53 -11.74
C ILE A 40 -2.62 -3.31 -10.47
N CYS A 41 -3.96 -3.34 -10.55
CA CYS A 41 -4.84 -3.27 -9.38
C CYS A 41 -4.59 -4.42 -8.40
N GLY A 42 -4.39 -5.65 -8.90
CA GLY A 42 -4.03 -6.79 -8.06
C GLY A 42 -2.69 -6.59 -7.33
N GLN A 43 -1.67 -6.06 -8.02
CA GLN A 43 -0.38 -5.73 -7.41
C GLN A 43 -0.49 -4.61 -6.38
N LEU A 44 -1.33 -3.60 -6.65
CA LEU A 44 -1.55 -2.48 -5.75
C LEU A 44 -2.24 -2.94 -4.45
N SER A 45 -3.32 -3.72 -4.55
CA SER A 45 -3.98 -4.32 -3.39
C SER A 45 -3.05 -5.21 -2.57
N ALA A 46 -2.24 -6.06 -3.22
CA ALA A 46 -1.26 -6.90 -2.53
C ALA A 46 -0.20 -6.05 -1.78
N THR A 47 0.26 -4.97 -2.41
CA THR A 47 1.24 -4.05 -1.80
C THR A 47 0.64 -3.35 -0.58
N ASP A 48 -0.61 -2.90 -0.67
CA ASP A 48 -1.33 -2.26 0.44
C ASP A 48 -1.54 -3.20 1.63
N LEU A 49 -1.86 -4.47 1.37
CA LEU A 49 -1.99 -5.47 2.42
C LEU A 49 -0.66 -5.68 3.16
N ILE A 50 0.45 -5.81 2.43
CA ILE A 50 1.79 -5.98 3.03
C ILE A 50 2.17 -4.77 3.89
N ILE A 51 1.90 -3.55 3.41
CA ILE A 51 2.16 -2.32 4.19
C ILE A 51 1.36 -2.35 5.49
N ARG A 52 0.05 -2.64 5.40
CA ARG A 52 -0.84 -2.71 6.58
C ARG A 52 -0.40 -3.79 7.57
N GLU A 53 -0.03 -4.98 7.09
CA GLU A 53 0.45 -6.08 7.94
C GLU A 53 1.71 -5.68 8.71
N ILE A 54 2.69 -5.09 8.03
CA ILE A 54 3.94 -4.64 8.66
C ILE A 54 3.66 -3.51 9.66
N TRP A 55 2.79 -2.56 9.32
CA TRP A 55 2.40 -1.50 10.25
C TRP A 55 1.75 -2.04 11.53
N MET A 56 0.87 -3.03 11.41
CA MET A 56 0.24 -3.68 12.55
C MET A 56 1.24 -4.50 13.37
N GLU A 57 2.09 -5.29 12.72
CA GLU A 57 3.09 -6.15 13.38
C GLU A 57 4.09 -5.32 14.21
N PHE A 58 4.50 -4.16 13.68
CA PHE A 58 5.51 -3.30 14.30
C PHE A 58 4.93 -2.13 15.10
N GLY A 59 3.60 -2.03 15.23
CA GLY A 59 2.94 -0.95 15.98
C GLY A 59 3.28 0.44 15.45
N LEU A 60 3.51 0.59 14.15
CA LEU A 60 3.95 1.85 13.52
C LEU A 60 2.80 2.84 13.27
N ASN A 61 1.55 2.45 13.59
CA ASN A 61 0.34 3.24 13.39
C ASN A 61 0.13 4.37 14.41
N GLU A 62 1.07 4.62 15.32
CA GLU A 62 0.90 5.63 16.36
C GLU A 62 1.43 6.99 15.86
N THR A 63 0.48 7.90 15.57
CA THR A 63 0.62 9.33 15.18
C THR A 63 0.75 9.68 13.69
N ASN A 64 -0.32 9.49 12.91
CA ASN A 64 -0.90 10.59 12.12
C ASN A 64 -2.25 10.18 11.48
N THR A 65 -3.28 11.01 11.77
CA THR A 65 -4.52 11.17 10.99
C THR A 65 -5.70 10.24 11.34
N GLN A 66 -6.48 10.75 12.29
CA GLN A 66 -7.95 10.74 12.29
C GLN A 66 -8.54 10.90 10.88
N GLY A 67 -9.34 9.93 10.43
CA GLY A 67 -10.35 10.11 9.38
C GLY A 67 -10.14 9.29 8.09
N GLY A 68 -11.10 8.42 7.78
CA GLY A 68 -11.19 7.78 6.47
C GLY A 68 -11.83 6.39 6.53
N ASP A 69 -13.15 6.35 6.70
CA ASP A 69 -13.99 5.19 6.43
C ASP A 69 -13.71 4.62 5.02
N ASP A 70 -13.15 3.41 4.93
CA ASP A 70 -13.26 2.61 3.70
C ASP A 70 -14.59 1.84 3.75
N ASP A 71 -15.69 2.57 3.51
CA ASP A 71 -16.91 1.99 2.96
C ASP A 71 -16.57 1.43 1.57
N VAL A 72 -16.24 0.15 1.51
CA VAL A 72 -16.15 -0.59 0.24
C VAL A 72 -17.58 -0.74 -0.27
N ASN A 73 -18.02 0.30 -0.97
CA ASN A 73 -19.28 0.36 -1.67
C ASN A 73 -19.32 -0.73 -2.75
N LYS A 74 -20.05 -1.78 -2.42
CA LYS A 74 -21.02 -2.46 -3.28
C LYS A 74 -21.38 -1.68 -4.56
N THR A 75 -20.81 -2.05 -5.71
CA THR A 75 -21.55 -2.29 -6.97
C THR A 75 -20.56 -2.62 -8.09
N CYS A 76 -20.39 -3.90 -8.39
CA CYS A 76 -20.22 -4.30 -9.79
C CYS A 76 -21.59 -4.79 -10.25
N SER A 77 -22.33 -3.89 -10.89
CA SER A 77 -23.57 -4.18 -11.62
C SER A 77 -23.32 -3.82 -13.07
N LYS A 78 -23.14 -4.82 -13.94
CA LYS A 78 -24.16 -5.32 -14.88
C LYS A 78 -23.50 -6.19 -15.94
#